data_AF-A0AA36NPS8-F1
#
_entry.id   AF-A0AA36NPS8-F1
#
_cell.length_a   1.000
_cell.length_b   1.000
_cell.length_c   1.000
_cell.angle_alpha   90.00
_cell.angle_beta   90.00
_cell.angle_gamma   90.00
#
_symmetry.space_group_name_H-M   'P 1'
#
loop_
_entity.id
_entity.type
_entity.pdbx_description
1 polymer ?
#
loop_
_entity_poly.entity_id
_entity_poly.type
_entity_poly.pdbx_seq_one_letter_code
_entity_poly.pdbx_strand_id
1 'polypeptide(L)'
;MKKIWKKLRQKTVKGFTLVEMLIVLLIISVLMLLFVPNLSKQKDVVREKGDAAVVKVVESQMDLYEVKTGDKPTVDDLVEVGYITSEQAKTYNEAKK
;
A
#
# COMPACT_ATOMS: atom_id res chain seq x y z
N MET A 1 -12.74 -43.76 -44.26
CA MET A 1 -13.26 -42.84 -43.22
C MET A 1 -13.09 -43.31 -41.76
N LYS A 2 -13.00 -44.62 -41.46
CA LYS A 2 -12.88 -45.14 -40.07
C LYS A 2 -11.51 -44.89 -39.37
N LYS A 3 -10.44 -44.56 -40.12
CA LYS A 3 -9.09 -44.34 -39.56
C LYS A 3 -8.91 -42.97 -38.89
N ILE A 4 -9.64 -41.94 -39.32
CA ILE A 4 -9.54 -40.58 -38.78
C ILE A 4 -10.09 -40.53 -37.34
N TRP A 5 -11.19 -41.24 -37.09
CA TRP A 5 -11.83 -41.34 -35.78
C TRP A 5 -10.99 -42.10 -34.74
N LYS A 6 -10.08 -43.00 -35.17
CA LYS A 6 -9.15 -43.71 -34.28
C LYS A 6 -8.02 -42.80 -33.77
N LYS A 7 -7.62 -41.79 -34.57
CA LYS A 7 -6.53 -40.86 -34.24
C LYS A 7 -6.93 -39.78 -33.22
N LEU A 8 -8.23 -39.53 -33.05
CA LEU A 8 -8.77 -38.60 -32.06
C LEU A 8 -8.92 -39.22 -30.65
N ARG A 9 -8.74 -40.53 -30.51
CA ARG A 9 -9.01 -41.27 -29.26
C ARG A 9 -7.80 -41.44 -28.31
N GLN A 10 -6.66 -40.79 -28.58
CA GLN A 10 -5.42 -41.03 -27.81
C GLN A 10 -4.61 -39.75 -27.50
N LYS A 11 -5.25 -38.77 -26.88
CA LYS A 11 -4.53 -37.84 -25.99
C LYS A 11 -5.32 -37.63 -24.72
N THR A 12 -5.34 -38.65 -23.86
CA THR A 12 -5.58 -38.43 -22.43
C THR A 12 -4.34 -37.74 -21.87
N VAL A 13 -4.33 -36.41 -21.86
CA VAL A 13 -3.39 -35.67 -21.02
C VAL A 13 -3.69 -36.03 -19.58
N LYS A 14 -2.74 -36.64 -18.88
CA LYS A 14 -2.82 -36.84 -17.42
C LYS A 14 -2.68 -35.46 -16.78
N GLY A 15 -3.79 -34.73 -16.73
CA GLY A 15 -3.87 -33.41 -16.13
C GLY A 15 -4.11 -33.54 -14.63
N PHE A 16 -3.28 -32.83 -13.87
CA PHE A 16 -3.45 -32.38 -12.49
C PHE A 16 -4.26 -33.31 -11.56
N THR A 17 -3.56 -34.00 -10.67
CA THR A 17 -4.16 -34.74 -9.57
C THR A 17 -4.55 -33.79 -8.43
N LEU A 18 -5.54 -34.18 -7.63
CA LEU A 18 -5.88 -33.45 -6.39
C LEU A 18 -4.67 -33.37 -5.45
N VAL A 19 -3.84 -34.43 -5.41
CA VAL A 19 -2.62 -34.47 -4.57
C VAL A 19 -1.62 -33.40 -5.00
N GLU A 20 -1.45 -33.17 -6.30
CA GLU A 20 -0.58 -32.09 -6.81
C GLU A 20 -1.10 -30.71 -6.38
N MET A 21 -2.43 -30.47 -6.43
CA MET A 21 -3.00 -29.20 -5.96
C MET A 21 -2.77 -29.00 -4.45
N LEU A 22 -2.85 -30.07 -3.65
CA LEU A 22 -2.63 -29.98 -2.21
C LEU A 22 -1.19 -29.58 -1.88
N ILE A 23 -0.20 -30.16 -2.56
CA ILE A 23 1.22 -29.80 -2.36
C ILE A 23 1.47 -28.36 -2.80
N VAL A 24 0.86 -27.91 -3.91
CA VAL A 24 1.00 -26.52 -4.37
C VAL A 24 0.42 -25.53 -3.37
N LEU A 25 -0.78 -25.79 -2.84
CA LEU A 25 -1.40 -24.94 -1.82
C LEU A 25 -0.59 -24.91 -0.52
N LEU A 26 0.00 -26.05 -0.14
CA LEU A 26 0.91 -26.12 1.00
C LEU A 26 2.12 -25.19 0.80
N ILE A 27 2.79 -25.26 -0.35
CA ILE A 27 3.94 -24.39 -0.66
C ILE A 27 3.52 -22.92 -0.65
N ILE A 28 2.41 -22.56 -1.33
CA ILE A 28 1.92 -21.18 -1.38
C ILE A 28 1.59 -20.68 0.04
N SER A 29 0.96 -21.49 0.89
CA SER A 29 0.63 -21.09 2.26
C SER A 29 1.86 -20.76 3.09
N VAL A 30 2.93 -21.55 3.00
CA VAL A 30 4.20 -21.29 3.71
C VAL A 30 4.85 -20.01 3.19
N LEU A 31 4.88 -19.81 1.86
CA LEU A 31 5.41 -18.57 1.26
C LEU A 31 4.60 -17.35 1.70
N MET A 32 3.27 -17.45 1.72
CA MET A 32 2.37 -16.39 2.19
C MET A 32 2.64 -16.02 3.65
N LEU A 33 2.87 -17.00 4.53
CA LEU A 33 3.20 -16.73 5.95
C LEU A 33 4.50 -15.94 6.12
N LEU A 34 5.49 -16.13 5.22
CA LEU A 34 6.73 -15.36 5.25
C LEU A 34 6.56 -13.96 4.61
N PHE A 35 5.78 -13.86 3.54
CA PHE A 35 5.60 -12.62 2.78
C PHE A 35 4.63 -11.62 3.44
N VAL A 36 3.51 -12.09 3.98
CA VAL A 36 2.50 -11.23 4.63
C VAL A 36 3.08 -10.34 5.74
N PRO A 37 3.85 -10.84 6.72
CA PRO A 37 4.42 -9.99 7.77
C PRO A 37 5.44 -8.98 7.20
N ASN A 38 6.21 -9.37 6.18
CA ASN A 38 7.17 -8.48 5.55
C ASN A 38 6.46 -7.35 4.76
N LEU A 39 5.36 -7.66 4.08
CA LEU A 39 4.55 -6.69 3.36
C LEU A 39 3.82 -5.72 4.30
N SER A 40 3.27 -6.23 5.41
CA SER A 40 2.62 -5.39 6.43
C SER A 40 3.60 -4.35 7.00
N LYS A 41 4.82 -4.78 7.36
CA LYS A 41 5.86 -3.87 7.86
C LYS A 41 6.24 -2.79 6.83
N GLN A 42 6.35 -3.15 5.55
CA GLN A 42 6.64 -2.17 4.49
C GLN A 42 5.50 -1.15 4.34
N LYS A 43 4.24 -1.58 4.44
CA LYS A 43 3.09 -0.66 4.43
C LYS A 43 3.16 0.35 5.58
N ASP A 44 3.53 -0.11 6.79
CA ASP A 44 3.66 0.77 7.96
C ASP A 44 4.80 1.79 7.77
N VAL A 45 5.96 1.37 7.28
CA VAL A 45 7.09 2.26 6.97
C VAL A 45 6.73 3.29 5.89
N VAL A 46 5.98 2.88 4.87
CA VAL A 46 5.52 3.82 3.82
C VAL A 46 4.56 4.84 4.41
N ARG A 47 3.64 4.43 5.29
CA ARG A 47 2.73 5.34 5.99
C ARG A 47 3.50 6.34 6.84
N GLU A 48 4.43 5.87 7.68
CA GLU A 48 5.25 6.73 8.53
C GLU A 48 6.07 7.75 7.71
N LYS A 49 6.67 7.32 6.59
CA LYS A 49 7.38 8.23 5.68
C LYS A 49 6.44 9.24 5.01
N GLY A 50 5.22 8.82 4.67
CA GLY A 50 4.19 9.69 4.13
C GLY A 50 3.77 10.76 5.15
N ASP A 51 3.49 10.34 6.38
CA ASP A 51 3.10 11.24 7.47
C ASP A 51 4.23 12.24 7.78
N ALA A 52 5.49 11.79 7.81
CA ALA A 52 6.65 12.67 7.97
C ALA A 52 6.79 13.70 6.83
N ALA A 53 6.48 13.30 5.59
CA ALA A 53 6.47 14.22 4.46
C ALA A 53 5.36 15.27 4.59
N VAL A 54 4.17 14.87 5.04
CA VAL A 54 3.06 15.80 5.32
C VAL A 54 3.47 16.79 6.42
N VAL A 55 4.12 16.32 7.49
CA VAL A 55 4.61 17.19 8.56
C VAL A 55 5.54 18.26 8.01
N LYS A 56 6.52 17.86 7.19
CA LYS A 56 7.46 18.80 6.56
C LYS A 56 6.77 19.82 5.65
N VAL A 57 5.73 19.41 4.94
CA VAL A 57 4.94 20.33 4.10
C VAL A 57 4.22 21.36 4.97
N VAL A 58 3.56 20.93 6.04
CA VAL A 58 2.87 21.83 6.98
C VAL A 58 3.84 22.82 7.60
N GLU A 59 4.98 22.35 8.12
CA GLU A 59 6.02 23.22 8.69
C GLU A 59 6.54 24.23 7.65
N SER A 60 6.79 23.78 6.42
CA SER A 60 7.19 24.70 5.34
C SER A 60 6.12 25.74 5.02
N GLN A 61 4.82 25.42 5.12
CA GLN A 61 3.76 26.41 4.95
C GLN A 61 3.69 27.38 6.13
N MET A 62 3.95 26.92 7.35
CA MET A 62 4.04 27.78 8.53
C MET A 62 5.18 28.80 8.36
N ASP A 63 6.36 28.33 7.96
CA ASP A 63 7.53 29.18 7.71
C ASP A 63 7.24 30.21 6.60
N LEU A 64 6.62 29.77 5.50
CA LEU A 64 6.26 30.67 4.39
C LEU A 64 5.23 31.72 4.80
N TYR A 65 4.29 31.38 5.68
CA TYR A 65 3.32 32.32 6.20
C TYR A 65 4.01 33.32 7.12
N GLU A 66 4.83 32.87 8.07
CA GLU A 66 5.59 33.72 9.00
C GLU A 66 6.48 34.73 8.25
N VAL A 67 7.13 34.30 7.16
CA VAL A 67 7.92 35.19 6.30
C VAL A 67 7.07 36.26 5.61
N LYS A 68 5.80 35.97 5.29
CA LYS A 68 4.90 36.90 4.58
C LYS A 68 4.18 37.87 5.50
N THR A 69 3.72 37.40 6.65
CA THR A 69 2.86 38.17 7.56
C THR A 69 3.63 38.73 8.75
N GLY A 70 4.79 38.15 9.07
CA GLY A 70 5.53 38.45 10.30
C GLY A 70 5.00 37.73 11.54
N ASP A 71 3.88 37.01 11.41
CA ASP A 71 3.22 36.30 12.50
C ASP A 71 3.31 34.79 12.30
N LYS A 72 3.68 34.07 13.36
CA LYS A 72 3.75 32.61 13.33
C LYS A 72 2.34 32.01 13.35
N PRO A 73 1.91 31.29 12.31
CA PRO A 73 0.55 30.76 12.24
C PRO A 73 0.40 29.54 13.14
N THR A 74 -0.84 29.24 13.52
CA THR A 74 -1.24 27.92 14.00
C THR A 74 -1.61 27.01 12.82
N VAL A 75 -1.75 25.71 13.09
CA VAL A 75 -2.18 24.74 12.06
C VAL A 75 -3.61 25.06 11.60
N ASP A 76 -4.48 25.49 12.52
CA ASP A 76 -5.85 25.87 12.20
C ASP A 76 -5.89 27.13 11.32
N ASP A 77 -5.04 28.12 11.59
CA ASP A 77 -4.91 29.29 10.72
C ASP A 77 -4.55 28.86 9.29
N LEU A 78 -3.58 27.96 9.12
CA LEU A 78 -3.19 27.45 7.80
C LEU A 78 -4.32 26.73 7.06
N VAL A 79 -5.24 26.08 7.77
CA VAL A 79 -6.44 25.46 7.17
C VAL A 79 -7.43 26.54 6.74
N GLU A 80 -7.65 27.55 7.58
CA GLU A 80 -8.60 28.65 7.30
C GLU A 80 -8.18 29.48 6.08
N VAL A 81 -6.89 29.82 5.95
CA VAL A 81 -6.37 30.50 4.75
C VAL A 81 -6.14 29.57 3.56
N GLY A 82 -6.37 28.26 3.71
CA GLY A 82 -6.30 27.28 2.63
C GLY A 82 -4.88 26.90 2.19
N TYR A 83 -3.86 27.11 3.03
CA TYR A 83 -2.48 26.69 2.76
C TYR A 83 -2.30 25.17 2.89
N ILE A 84 -3.11 24.52 3.73
CA ILE A 84 -3.11 23.07 3.94
C ILE A 84 -4.53 22.53 3.99
N THR A 85 -4.71 21.24 3.70
CA THR A 85 -6.02 20.59 3.81
C THR A 85 -6.30 20.12 5.25
N SER A 86 -7.58 19.92 5.58
CA SER A 86 -7.98 19.37 6.90
C SER A 86 -7.39 17.98 7.15
N GLU A 87 -7.15 17.20 6.09
CA GLU A 87 -6.49 15.88 6.19
C GLU A 87 -5.02 16.03 6.57
N GLN A 88 -4.30 16.97 5.96
CA GLN A 88 -2.90 17.26 6.31
C GLN A 88 -2.77 17.79 7.75
N ALA A 89 -3.69 18.66 8.18
CA ALA A 89 -3.74 19.13 9.55
C ALA A 89 -3.97 17.99 10.55
N LYS A 90 -4.87 17.06 10.23
CA LYS A 90 -5.11 15.87 11.05
C LYS A 90 -3.87 14.99 11.15
N THR A 91 -3.21 14.67 10.03
CA THR A 91 -1.98 13.87 10.02
C THR A 91 -0.86 14.55 10.83
N TYR A 92 -0.71 15.87 10.71
CA TYR A 92 0.27 16.63 11.50
C TYR A 92 -0.01 16.55 13.01
N ASN A 93 -1.27 16.74 13.42
CA ASN A 93 -1.69 16.66 14.81
C ASN A 93 -1.56 15.25 15.40
N GLU A 94 -1.79 14.22 14.60
CA GLU A 94 -1.59 12.82 15.00
C GLU A 94 -0.09 12.48 15.11
N ALA A 95 0.76 13.00 14.22
CA ALA A 95 2.20 12.78 14.27
C ALA A 95 2.91 13.51 15.43
N LYS A 96 2.32 14.59 15.95
CA LYS A 96 2.83 15.33 17.12
C LYS A 96 2.32 14.82 18.47
N LYS A 97 1.36 13.89 18.49
CA LYS A 97 0.87 13.22 19.71
C LYS A 97 1.82 12.13 20.17
#